data_AF-A0A1V9XGK3-F1
#
_entry.id   AF-A0A1V9XGK3-F1
#
_cell.length_a   1.000
_cell.length_b   1.000
_cell.length_c   1.000
_cell.angle_alpha   90.00
_cell.angle_beta   90.00
_cell.angle_gamma   90.00
#
_symmetry.space_group_name_H-M   'P 1'
#
loop_
_entity.id
_entity.type
_entity.pdbx_description
1 polymer ?
#
loop_
_entity_poly.entity_id
_entity_poly.type
_entity_poly.pdbx_seq_one_letter_code
_entity_poly.pdbx_strand_id
1 'polypeptide(L)'
;MLKTTIGKHEGRAMLTPTSSQMGFDGLFLGRIHFEEKEWRERHQEMEMVWQTDPSQRKEGELFTGILPNVYWPPKGFCFDMYCDDEEINVSSDGFSRLFGVVHVQWD
;
A
#
# COMPACT_ATOMS: atom_id res chain seq x y z
N MET A 1 19.91 0.77 7.98
CA MET A 1 19.16 0.91 6.73
C MET A 1 19.79 -0.03 5.72
N LEU A 2 19.19 -1.20 5.50
CA LEU A 2 19.68 -2.15 4.50
C LEU A 2 19.36 -1.55 3.13
N LYS A 3 20.39 -1.21 2.35
CA LYS A 3 20.24 -0.84 0.94
C LYS A 3 20.04 -2.12 0.15
N THR A 4 18.84 -2.68 0.16
CA THR A 4 18.54 -3.88 -0.63
C THR A 4 18.30 -3.46 -2.07
N THR A 5 19.27 -3.74 -2.94
CA THR A 5 19.11 -3.57 -4.38
C THR A 5 18.06 -4.58 -4.86
N ILE A 6 16.93 -4.11 -5.42
CA ILE A 6 16.02 -4.99 -6.19
C ILE A 6 16.87 -5.70 -7.25
N GLY A 7 16.95 -7.02 -7.15
CA GLY A 7 17.46 -7.92 -8.18
C GLY A 7 18.71 -7.49 -8.93
N LYS A 8 19.87 -8.06 -8.55
CA LYS A 8 21.11 -8.05 -9.34
C LYS A 8 21.02 -8.89 -10.64
N HIS A 9 19.83 -9.00 -11.24
CA HIS A 9 19.58 -9.60 -12.54
C HIS A 9 18.76 -8.63 -13.39
N GLU A 10 19.48 -7.80 -14.14
CA GLU A 10 19.12 -7.20 -15.44
C GLU A 10 17.88 -6.28 -15.57
N GLY A 11 17.27 -5.80 -14.49
CA GLY A 11 16.14 -4.87 -14.57
C GLY A 11 16.44 -3.46 -14.04
N ARG A 12 17.09 -2.58 -14.82
CA ARG A 12 17.01 -1.14 -14.52
C ARG A 12 15.61 -0.68 -14.92
N ALA A 13 14.72 -0.46 -13.95
CA ALA A 13 13.43 0.15 -14.24
C ALA A 13 13.69 1.57 -14.78
N MET A 14 13.52 1.75 -16.09
CA MET A 14 13.93 2.96 -16.83
C MET A 14 13.34 4.25 -16.25
N LEU A 15 12.22 4.17 -15.54
CA LEU A 15 11.50 5.32 -14.99
C LEU A 15 12.04 5.82 -13.65
N THR A 16 12.82 5.02 -12.91
CA THR A 16 13.12 5.36 -11.50
C THR A 16 14.15 6.48 -11.30
N PRO A 17 15.21 6.62 -12.13
CA PRO A 17 16.11 7.77 -12.02
C PRO A 17 15.39 9.07 -12.34
N THR A 18 14.54 9.07 -13.36
CA THR A 18 13.74 10.22 -13.75
C THR A 18 12.76 10.63 -12.66
N SER A 19 12.09 9.67 -12.01
CA SER A 19 11.16 9.99 -10.90
C SER A 19 11.85 10.69 -9.73
N SER A 20 13.02 10.24 -9.30
CA SER A 20 13.76 10.88 -8.21
C SER A 20 14.23 12.29 -8.61
N GLN A 21 14.73 12.46 -9.84
CA GLN A 21 15.14 13.76 -10.39
C GLN A 21 13.97 14.72 -10.65
N MET A 22 12.75 14.20 -10.86
CA MET A 22 11.53 15.00 -10.96
C MET A 22 11.03 15.53 -9.60
N GLY A 23 11.68 15.15 -8.49
CA GLY A 23 11.33 15.60 -7.15
C GLY A 23 10.30 14.72 -6.44
N PHE A 24 10.12 13.46 -6.86
CA PHE A 24 9.31 12.51 -6.10
C PHE A 24 10.08 11.97 -4.90
N ASP A 25 9.45 11.98 -3.72
CA ASP A 25 10.01 11.40 -2.50
C ASP A 25 9.83 9.87 -2.42
N GLY A 26 8.81 9.34 -3.10
CA GLY A 26 8.49 7.91 -3.06
C GLY A 26 7.70 7.38 -4.25
N LEU A 27 7.71 6.05 -4.37
CA LEU A 27 7.10 5.26 -5.43
C LEU A 27 6.44 4.02 -4.84
N PHE A 28 5.20 3.75 -5.24
CA PHE A 28 4.50 2.52 -4.85
C PHE A 28 4.27 1.61 -6.06
N LEU A 29 4.54 0.32 -5.90
CA LEU A 29 4.45 -0.67 -6.97
C LEU A 29 3.44 -1.75 -6.61
N GLY A 30 2.52 -2.04 -7.53
CA GLY A 30 1.58 -3.16 -7.40
C GLY A 30 2.06 -4.46 -8.05
N ARG A 31 2.93 -4.39 -9.07
CA ARG A 31 3.37 -5.55 -9.85
C ARG A 31 4.88 -5.74 -9.71
N ILE A 32 5.28 -6.89 -9.19
CA ILE A 32 6.65 -7.40 -9.14
C ILE A 32 6.63 -8.91 -9.41
N HIS A 33 7.80 -9.52 -9.62
CA HIS A 33 7.88 -10.97 -9.80
C HIS A 33 7.34 -11.69 -8.55
N PHE A 34 6.62 -12.79 -8.75
CA PHE A 34 5.92 -13.48 -7.65
C PHE A 34 6.89 -14.00 -6.58
N GLU A 35 8.03 -14.57 -6.99
CA GLU A 35 9.06 -15.08 -6.06
C GLU A 35 9.67 -13.96 -5.21
N GLU A 36 9.88 -12.79 -5.82
CA GLU A 36 10.39 -11.60 -5.13
C GLU A 36 9.38 -11.10 -4.10
N LYS A 37 8.08 -11.07 -4.45
CA LYS A 37 7.01 -10.68 -3.53
C LYS A 37 6.96 -11.59 -2.32
N GLU A 38 6.90 -12.89 -2.55
CA GLU A 38 6.88 -13.87 -1.47
C GLU A 38 8.12 -13.80 -0.57
N TRP A 39 9.30 -13.63 -1.18
CA TRP A 39 10.54 -13.50 -0.42
C TRP A 39 10.50 -12.25 0.44
N ARG A 40 10.11 -11.10 -0.12
CA ARG A 40 10.04 -9.83 0.62
C ARG A 40 9.00 -9.83 1.73
N GLU A 41 7.83 -10.43 1.51
CA GLU A 41 6.80 -10.59 2.53
C GLU A 41 7.31 -11.38 3.73
N ARG A 42 8.07 -12.47 3.49
CA ARG A 42 8.68 -13.28 4.57
C ARG A 42 9.79 -12.56 5.34
N HIS A 43 10.52 -11.65 4.69
CA HIS A 43 11.68 -10.97 5.28
C HIS A 43 11.36 -9.54 5.75
N GLN A 44 10.10 -9.10 5.66
CA GLN A 44 9.69 -7.73 5.99
C GLN A 44 10.41 -6.67 5.14
N GLU A 45 10.68 -6.98 3.88
CA GLU A 45 11.39 -6.11 2.92
C GLU A 45 10.46 -5.57 1.81
N MET A 46 9.20 -5.33 2.16
CA MET A 46 8.21 -4.74 1.25
C MET A 46 8.40 -3.23 1.07
N GLU A 47 9.15 -2.59 1.95
CA GLU A 47 9.49 -1.17 1.90
C GLU A 47 11.01 -1.00 1.97
N MET A 48 11.56 -0.13 1.13
CA MET A 48 13.01 0.12 1.07
C MET A 48 13.33 1.47 0.46
N VAL A 49 14.58 1.92 0.60
CA VAL A 49 15.11 3.05 -0.17
C VAL A 49 15.81 2.49 -1.41
N TRP A 50 15.25 2.76 -2.58
CA TRP A 50 15.83 2.36 -3.86
C TRP A 50 16.83 3.43 -4.32
N GLN A 51 18.10 3.03 -4.48
CA GLN A 51 19.11 3.83 -5.16
C GLN A 51 19.00 3.65 -6.69
N THR A 52 18.41 4.64 -7.36
CA THR A 52 18.09 4.64 -8.80
C THR A 52 19.28 5.09 -9.67
N ASP A 53 20.13 5.95 -9.11
CA ASP A 53 21.38 6.39 -9.71
C ASP A 53 22.56 6.24 -8.72
N PRO A 54 23.54 5.35 -9.00
CA PRO A 54 24.74 5.22 -8.19
C PRO A 54 25.61 6.49 -8.15
N SER A 55 25.53 7.33 -9.18
CA SER A 55 26.34 8.55 -9.33
C SER A 55 25.76 9.74 -8.55
N GLN A 56 24.45 9.77 -8.36
CA GLN A 56 23.74 10.83 -7.63
C GLN A 56 23.23 10.28 -6.29
N ARG A 57 24.03 10.44 -5.22
CA ARG A 57 23.73 9.80 -3.93
C ARG A 57 22.40 10.26 -3.32
N LYS A 58 22.19 11.56 -3.13
CA LYS A 58 20.96 12.06 -2.47
C LYS A 58 19.80 12.23 -3.45
N GLU A 59 20.08 12.68 -4.66
CA GLU A 59 19.07 12.96 -5.70
C GLU A 59 18.65 11.70 -6.47
N GLY A 60 19.26 10.55 -6.19
CA GLY A 60 18.93 9.25 -6.77
C GLY A 60 18.42 8.25 -5.74
N GLU A 61 18.01 8.70 -4.55
CA GLU A 61 17.37 7.85 -3.54
C GLU A 61 15.84 8.06 -3.61
N LEU A 62 15.10 6.97 -3.73
CA LEU A 62 13.64 6.99 -3.84
C LEU A 62 13.04 5.98 -2.87
N PHE A 63 12.16 6.43 -1.97
CA PHE A 63 11.43 5.49 -1.14
C PHE A 63 10.55 4.61 -2.02
N THR A 64 10.62 3.29 -1.87
CA THR A 64 9.84 2.36 -2.68
C THR A 64 9.08 1.39 -1.80
N GLY A 65 7.76 1.38 -1.93
CA GLY A 65 6.86 0.44 -1.26
C GLY A 65 6.19 -0.50 -2.24
N ILE A 66 6.15 -1.79 -1.92
CA ILE A 66 5.41 -2.79 -2.69
C ILE A 66 4.07 -3.01 -2.00
N LEU A 67 2.98 -2.89 -2.76
CA LEU A 67 1.64 -3.02 -2.24
C LEU A 67 1.30 -4.51 -1.96
N PRO A 68 0.60 -4.81 -0.86
CA PRO A 68 0.35 -6.19 -0.43
C PRO A 68 -0.60 -6.94 -1.37
N ASN A 69 -1.63 -6.27 -1.90
CA ASN A 69 -2.64 -6.86 -2.78
C ASN A 69 -2.69 -6.16 -4.13
N VAL A 70 -1.56 -6.03 -4.82
CA VAL A 70 -1.46 -5.34 -6.10
C VAL A 70 -1.93 -3.89 -5.98
N TYR A 71 -3.17 -3.57 -6.33
CA TYR A 71 -3.81 -2.27 -6.05
C TYR A 71 -5.28 -2.46 -5.66
N TRP A 72 -5.62 -3.67 -5.22
CA TRP A 72 -6.98 -4.05 -4.82
C TRP A 72 -7.20 -3.75 -3.33
N PRO A 73 -8.44 -3.42 -2.95
CA PRO A 73 -8.80 -3.29 -1.55
C PRO A 73 -8.64 -4.63 -0.82
N PRO A 74 -8.54 -4.60 0.52
CA PRO A 74 -8.67 -5.81 1.32
C PRO A 74 -10.00 -6.51 1.04
N LYS A 75 -10.02 -7.84 1.17
CA LYS A 75 -11.23 -8.65 0.97
C LYS A 75 -12.34 -8.22 1.93
N GLY A 76 -13.55 -7.97 1.42
CA GLY A 76 -14.70 -7.51 2.22
C GLY A 76 -14.72 -6.00 2.47
N PHE A 77 -13.83 -5.24 1.85
CA PHE A 77 -13.71 -3.78 2.01
C PHE A 77 -13.73 -3.06 0.65
N CYS A 78 -14.31 -3.66 -0.38
CA CYS A 78 -14.56 -2.98 -1.66
C CYS A 78 -15.95 -2.33 -1.67
N PHE A 79 -16.01 -1.02 -1.45
CA PHE A 79 -17.25 -0.23 -1.47
C PHE A 79 -17.47 0.52 -2.80
N ASP A 80 -16.90 0.01 -3.89
CA ASP A 80 -17.14 0.54 -5.22
C ASP A 80 -18.46 -0.02 -5.79
N MET A 81 -19.07 0.69 -6.74
CA MET A 81 -20.34 0.32 -7.37
C MET A 81 -20.30 -1.02 -8.15
N TYR A 82 -19.09 -1.52 -8.45
CA TYR A 82 -18.87 -2.77 -9.17
C TYR A 82 -18.49 -3.94 -8.26
N CYS A 83 -18.54 -3.75 -6.93
CA CYS A 83 -18.23 -4.77 -5.95
C CYS A 83 -19.50 -5.24 -5.22
N ASP A 84 -19.53 -6.54 -4.89
CA ASP A 84 -20.64 -7.19 -4.19
C ASP A 84 -20.33 -7.44 -2.70
N ASP A 85 -19.45 -6.63 -2.10
CA ASP A 85 -19.09 -6.75 -0.69
C ASP A 85 -20.22 -6.25 0.23
N GLU A 86 -20.25 -6.73 1.48
CA GLU A 86 -21.27 -6.35 2.46
C GLU A 86 -21.27 -4.84 2.74
N GLU A 87 -22.46 -4.23 2.74
CA GLU A 87 -22.63 -2.83 3.10
C GLU A 87 -22.31 -2.59 4.57
N ILE A 88 -21.74 -1.42 4.87
CA ILE A 88 -21.55 -0.98 6.25
C ILE A 88 -22.92 -0.60 6.83
N ASN A 89 -23.60 -1.56 7.47
CA ASN A 89 -24.87 -1.30 8.14
C ASN A 89 -24.64 -0.65 9.51
N VAL A 90 -24.71 0.69 9.56
CA VAL A 90 -24.83 1.45 10.82
C VAL A 90 -26.29 1.49 11.31
N SER A 91 -26.96 0.35 11.38
CA SER A 91 -28.27 0.29 12.01
C SER A 91 -28.14 0.71 13.48
N SER A 92 -29.02 1.62 13.89
CA SER A 92 -29.23 2.08 15.28
C SER A 92 -29.40 0.95 16.31
N ASP A 93 -29.58 -0.27 15.81
CA ASP A 93 -29.90 -1.48 16.55
C ASP A 93 -28.66 -2.05 17.27
N GLY A 94 -27.45 -1.71 16.80
CA GLY A 94 -26.19 -1.99 17.50
C GLY A 94 -25.83 -0.94 18.57
N PHE A 95 -26.14 0.34 18.32
CA PHE A 95 -25.84 1.43 19.27
C PHE A 95 -26.80 1.40 20.49
N SER A 96 -28.09 1.14 20.25
CA SER A 96 -29.13 1.10 21.29
C SER A 96 -28.98 -0.06 22.29
N ARG A 97 -28.25 -1.12 21.92
CA ARG A 97 -27.96 -2.26 22.82
C ARG A 97 -26.78 -2.00 23.75
N LEU A 98 -25.84 -1.15 23.36
CA LEU A 98 -24.65 -0.82 24.16
C LEU A 98 -24.89 0.38 25.09
N PHE A 99 -25.75 1.31 24.68
CA PHE A 99 -26.20 2.42 25.50
C PHE A 99 -27.72 2.36 25.57
N GLY A 100 -28.28 1.86 26.67
CA GLY A 100 -29.74 1.78 26.85
C GLY A 100 -30.37 3.17 26.72
N VAL A 101 -31.00 3.44 25.57
CA VAL A 101 -31.72 4.68 25.32
C VAL A 101 -33.09 4.56 25.99
N VAL A 102 -33.30 5.32 27.07
CA VAL A 102 -34.62 5.58 27.65
C VAL A 102 -35.44 6.34 26.61
N HIS A 103 -36.53 5.73 26.16
CA HIS A 103 -37.54 6.38 25.32
C HIS A 103 -38.05 7.65 26.03
N VAL A 104 -37.73 8.83 25.51
CA VAL A 104 -38.43 10.07 25.89
C VAL A 104 -39.52 10.28 24.84
N GLN A 105 -40.75 9.97 25.24
CA GLN A 105 -41.97 10.32 24.52
C GLN A 105 -42.12 11.85 24.61
N TRP A 106 -42.13 12.54 23.47
CA TRP A 106 -42.60 13.92 23.42
C TRP A 106 -44.10 13.87 23.11
N ASP A 107 -44.89 14.67 23.84
CA ASP A 107 -46.35 14.81 23.74
C ASP A 107 -46.84 15.10 22.30
#